data_AF-A0A645E5B8-F1
#
_entry.id   AF-A0A645E5B8-F1
#
_cell.length_a   1.000
_cell.length_b   1.000
_cell.length_c   1.000
_cell.angle_alpha   90.00
_cell.angle_beta   90.00
_cell.angle_gamma   90.00
#
_symmetry.space_group_name_H-M   'P 1'
#
loop_
_entity.id
_entity.type
_entity.pdbx_description
1 polymer ?
#
loop_
_entity_poly.entity_id
_entity_poly.type
_entity_poly.pdbx_seq_one_letter_code
_entity_poly.pdbx_strand_id
1 'polypeptide(L)' 'MSDEKINELSINSPEEILVLNTVTLNSNVKNITINMKAPIIINIKEKIGEQIILDNEKYRIKKPLFEEESSC' A
#
# COMPACT_ATOMS: atom_id res chain seq x y z
N MET A 1 11.14 0.83 -5.87
CA MET A 1 10.59 2.05 -6.47
C MET A 1 11.63 2.58 -7.43
N SER A 2 11.23 3.18 -8.55
CA SER A 2 12.20 3.78 -9.49
C SER A 2 12.71 5.12 -8.94
N ASP A 3 13.90 5.52 -9.36
CA ASP A 3 14.50 6.82 -9.00
C ASP A 3 13.63 8.00 -9.44
N GLU A 4 12.90 7.84 -10.55
CA GLU A 4 11.92 8.82 -11.03
C GLU A 4 10.86 9.12 -9.95
N LYS A 5 10.30 8.09 -9.31
CA LYS A 5 9.22 8.25 -8.32
C LYS A 5 9.74 8.81 -6.99
N ILE A 6 10.99 8.52 -6.66
CA ILE A 6 11.69 9.13 -5.51
C ILE A 6 11.80 10.64 -5.73
N ASN A 7 12.18 11.06 -6.95
CA ASN A 7 12.30 12.48 -7.30
C ASN A 7 10.93 13.18 -7.37
N GLU A 8 9.92 12.56 -8.01
CA GLU A 8 8.55 13.11 -8.10
C GLU A 8 7.93 13.37 -6.72
N LEU A 9 8.19 12.47 -5.76
CA LEU A 9 7.73 12.59 -4.38
C LEU A 9 8.68 13.39 -3.47
N SER A 10 9.77 13.92 -4.00
CA SER A 10 10.78 14.71 -3.27
C SER A 10 11.31 14.02 -2.01
N ILE A 11 11.51 12.70 -2.09
CA ILE A 11 11.92 11.86 -0.96
C ILE A 11 13.44 11.94 -0.78
N ASN A 12 13.88 12.40 0.39
CA ASN A 12 15.31 12.48 0.71
C ASN A 12 15.76 11.41 1.71
N SER A 13 14.83 10.93 2.55
CA SER A 13 15.10 9.83 3.48
C SER A 13 13.86 8.98 3.75
N PRO A 14 14.02 7.70 4.17
CA PRO A 14 12.89 6.80 4.44
C PRO A 14 11.94 7.28 5.54
N GLU A 15 12.42 8.05 6.51
CA GLU A 15 11.65 8.54 7.66
C GLU A 15 10.60 9.58 7.25
N GLU A 16 10.75 10.19 6.09
CA GLU A 16 9.79 11.15 5.51
C GLU A 16 8.61 10.43 4.82
N ILE A 17 8.66 9.10 4.69
CA ILE A 17 7.69 8.33 3.91
C ILE A 17 6.64 7.68 4.81
N LEU A 18 5.38 8.00 4.54
CA LEU A 18 4.22 7.27 5.04
C LEU A 18 3.67 6.34 3.95
N VAL A 19 3.57 5.05 4.25
CA VAL A 19 3.03 4.03 3.35
C VAL A 19 1.66 3.60 3.85
N LEU A 20 0.65 3.71 2.99
CA LEU A 20 -0.73 3.32 3.28
C LEU A 20 -1.26 2.40 2.19
N ASN A 21 -2.23 1.56 2.54
CA ASN A 21 -3.01 0.78 1.58
C ASN A 21 -4.50 1.05 1.78
N THR A 22 -5.28 0.87 0.72
CA THR A 22 -6.74 1.02 0.78
C THR A 22 -7.39 -0.31 1.13
N VAL A 23 -8.45 -0.24 1.94
CA VAL A 23 -9.25 -1.39 2.37
C VAL A 23 -10.62 -1.32 1.71
N THR A 24 -11.03 -2.42 1.09
CA THR A 24 -12.39 -2.64 0.61
C THR A 24 -13.18 -3.34 1.71
N LEU A 25 -14.14 -2.62 2.29
CA LEU A 25 -15.00 -3.11 3.35
C LEU A 25 -16.05 -4.10 2.83
N ASN A 26 -16.45 -5.02 3.70
CA ASN A 26 -17.52 -5.97 3.47
C ASN A 26 -18.29 -6.18 4.77
N SER A 27 -19.58 -6.47 4.69
CA SER A 27 -20.41 -6.76 5.88
C SER A 27 -19.92 -7.99 6.65
N ASN A 28 -19.29 -8.95 5.98
CA ASN A 28 -18.56 -10.04 6.61
C ASN A 28 -17.08 -9.68 6.73
N VAL A 29 -16.57 -9.63 7.96
CA VAL A 29 -15.17 -9.29 8.28
C VAL A 29 -14.17 -10.18 7.52
N LYS A 30 -14.48 -11.46 7.30
CA LYS A 30 -13.62 -12.40 6.56
C LYS A 30 -13.42 -12.01 5.09
N ASN A 31 -14.34 -11.23 4.53
CA ASN A 31 -14.33 -10.79 3.15
C ASN A 31 -13.78 -9.37 2.98
N ILE A 32 -13.34 -8.72 4.06
CA ILE A 32 -12.64 -7.44 3.97
C ILE A 32 -11.31 -7.68 3.26
N THR A 33 -11.02 -6.88 2.23
CA THR A 33 -9.79 -7.02 1.44
C THR A 33 -8.96 -5.75 1.43
N ILE A 34 -7.66 -5.90 1.25
CA ILE A 34 -6.69 -4.81 1.13
C ILE A 34 -6.06 -4.84 -0.27
N ASN A 35 -5.89 -3.65 -0.86
CA ASN A 35 -5.19 -3.50 -2.13
C ASN A 35 -3.68 -3.42 -1.89
N MET A 36 -2.98 -4.55 -2.05
CA MET A 36 -1.53 -4.62 -1.91
C MET A 36 -0.79 -4.25 -3.20
N LYS A 37 -1.49 -4.17 -4.34
CA LYS A 37 -0.91 -3.87 -5.67
C LYS A 37 -0.63 -2.38 -5.84
N ALA A 38 -1.39 -1.52 -5.17
CA ALA A 38 -1.34 -0.08 -5.37
C ALA A 38 -1.28 0.70 -4.04
N PRO A 39 -0.14 0.67 -3.32
CA PRO A 39 0.06 1.47 -2.12
C PRO A 39 0.02 2.97 -2.41
N ILE A 40 -0.39 3.73 -1.41
CA ILE A 40 -0.30 5.18 -1.37
C ILE A 40 0.99 5.53 -0.63
N ILE A 41 1.89 6.23 -1.31
CA ILE A 41 3.14 6.72 -0.75
C ILE A 41 3.00 8.22 -0.55
N ILE A 42 3.24 8.70 0.67
CA ILE A 42 3.14 10.11 1.02
C ILE A 42 4.47 10.55 1.62
N ASN A 43 5.08 11.56 1.03
CA ASN A 43 6.10 12.33 1.70
C ASN A 43 5.42 13.29 2.68
N ILE A 44 5.52 13.02 3.98
CA ILE A 44 4.80 13.77 5.00
C ILE A 44 5.33 15.20 5.18
N LYS A 45 6.60 15.42 4.85
CA LYS A 45 7.28 16.70 4.99
C LYS A 45 6.89 17.64 3.85
N GLU A 46 6.98 17.14 2.62
CA GLU A 46 6.66 17.90 1.41
C GLU A 46 5.15 17.91 1.10
N LYS A 47 4.35 17.07 1.78
CA LYS A 47 2.89 16.94 1.60
C LYS A 47 2.49 16.53 0.18
N ILE A 48 3.35 15.78 -0.48
CA ILE A 48 3.12 15.20 -1.81
C ILE A 48 2.88 13.71 -1.63
N GLY A 49 1.87 13.18 -2.32
CA GLY A 49 1.59 11.75 -2.29
C GLY A 49 1.06 11.24 -3.62
N GLU A 50 1.33 9.97 -3.88
CA GLU A 50 0.93 9.28 -5.10
C GLU A 50 0.51 7.84 -4.77
N GLN A 51 -0.45 7.32 -5.52
CA GLN A 51 -0.79 5.90 -5.49
C GLN A 51 -0.02 5.16 -6.59
N ILE A 52 0.91 4.29 -6.19
CA ILE A 52 1.87 3.66 -7.10
C ILE A 52 1.46 2.24 -7.38
N ILE A 53 1.30 1.88 -8.66
CA ILE A 53 1.03 0.50 -9.08
C ILE A 53 2.35 -0.28 -9.09
N LEU A 54 2.40 -1.38 -8.33
CA LEU A 54 3.55 -2.27 -8.27
C LEU A 54 3.48 -3.34 -9.36
N ASP A 55 4.53 -3.45 -10.17
CA ASP A 55 4.64 -4.49 -11.22
C ASP A 55 4.92 -5.90 -10.68
N ASN A 56 5.02 -6.06 -9.35
CA ASN A 56 5.24 -7.35 -8.73
C ASN A 56 3.95 -8.20 -8.74
N GLU A 57 4.02 -9.40 -9.33
CA GLU A 57 2.89 -10.35 -9.41
C GLU A 57 2.49 -10.94 -8.05
N LYS A 58 3.39 -10.92 -7.06
CA LYS A 58 3.12 -11.39 -5.69
C LYS A 58 1.99 -10.60 -5.01
N TYR A 59 1.85 -9.31 -5.34
CA TYR A 59 0.86 -8.45 -4.72
C TYR A 59 -0.44 -8.46 -5.51
N ARG A 60 -1.54 -8.77 -4.81
CA ARG A 60 -2.89 -8.83 -5.37
C ARG A 60 -3.68 -7.56 -5.04
N ILE A 61 -4.57 -7.18 -5.95
CA ILE A 61 -5.53 -6.07 -5.73
C ILE A 61 -6.52 -6.42 -4.62
N LYS A 62 -6.88 -7.70 -4.48
CA LYS A 62 -7.77 -8.19 -3.42
C LYS A 62 -7.04 -9.27 -2.63
N LYS A 63 -6.34 -8.87 -1.57
CA LYS A 63 -5.84 -9.79 -0.55
C LYS A 63 -6.80 -9.76 0.64
N PRO A 64 -7.25 -10.90 1.20
CA PRO A 64 -7.96 -10.90 2.48
C PRO A 64 -7.15 -10.13 3.54
N LEU A 65 -7.80 -9.22 4.27
CA LEU A 65 -7.15 -8.43 5.31
C LEU A 65 -6.88 -9.28 6.56
N PHE A 66 -7.79 -10.20 6.86
CA PHE A 66 -7.69 -11.14 7.96
C PHE A 66 -7.44 -12.53 7.38
N GLU A 67 -6.32 -13.16 7.74
CA GLU A 67 -6.06 -14.57 7.45
C GLU A 67 -6.71 -15.39 8.57
N GLU A 68 -7.38 -16.51 8.23
CA GLU A 68 -7.91 -17.40 9.27
C GLU A 68 -6.72 -18.03 10.01
N GLU A 69 -6.73 -17.98 11.35
CA GLU A 69 -5.74 -18.69 12.14
C GLU A 69 -5.76 -20.17 11.73
N SER A 70 -4.62 -20.67 11.24
CA SER A 70 -4.42 -22.10 11.05
C SER A 70 -4.62 -22.77 12.41
N SER A 71 -5.75 -23.45 12.60
CA SER A 71 -6.00 -24.25 13.81
C SER A 71 -4.88 -25.27 13.94
N CYS A 72 -4.12 -25.16 15.03
CA CYS A 72 -3.13 -26.16 15.41
C CYS A 72 -3.81 -27.34 16.11
#